data_AF-A9KID3-F1
#
_entry.id   AF-A9KID3-F1
#
_cell.length_a   1.000
_cell.length_b   1.000
_cell.length_c   1.000
_cell.angle_alpha   90.00
_cell.angle_beta   90.00
_cell.angle_gamma   90.00
#
_symmetry.space_group_name_H-M   'P 1'
#
loop_
_entity.id
_entity.type
_entity.pdbx_description
1 polymer ?
#
loop_
_entity_poly.entity_id
_entity_poly.type
_entity_poly.pdbx_seq_one_letter_code
_entity_poly.pdbx_strand_id
1 'polypeptide(L)' 'MIIGYCQYELDSSELWDYAGCLYPEGYLGSDKTFLFNSNQIKEISFLGMETEEQQEFADYANKILKDERDKIK' A
#
# COMPACT_ATOMS: atom_id res chain seq x y z
N MET A 1 6.24 -4.52 6.77
CA MET A 1 4.82 -4.67 7.16
C MET A 1 4.01 -3.60 6.45
N ILE A 2 2.87 -3.94 5.86
CA ILE A 2 1.99 -2.95 5.22
C ILE A 2 1.20 -2.23 6.31
N ILE A 3 1.18 -0.90 6.25
CA ILE A 3 0.48 -0.01 7.20
C ILE A 3 -0.47 0.97 6.51
N GLY A 4 -0.50 1.00 5.17
CA GLY A 4 -1.41 1.84 4.40
C GLY A 4 -1.57 1.35 2.97
N TYR A 5 -2.71 1.65 2.37
CA TYR A 5 -3.07 1.35 0.97
C TYR A 5 -3.33 2.66 0.23
N CYS A 6 -3.14 2.70 -1.09
CA CYS A 6 -3.47 3.84 -1.95
C CYS A 6 -2.84 5.17 -1.46
N GLN A 7 -1.51 5.22 -1.46
CA GLN A 7 -0.75 6.31 -0.84
C GLN A 7 -0.27 7.31 -1.89
N TYR A 8 -0.53 8.59 -1.66
CA TYR A 8 0.05 9.67 -2.46
C TYR A 8 1.34 10.16 -1.83
N GLU A 9 2.39 10.24 -2.62
CA GLU A 9 3.61 10.93 -2.22
C GLU A 9 3.40 12.45 -2.29
N LEU A 10 3.72 13.14 -1.18
CA LEU A 10 3.45 14.57 -0.98
C LEU A 10 4.04 15.44 -2.09
N ASP A 11 5.23 15.09 -2.59
CA ASP A 11 6.01 15.94 -3.48
C ASP A 11 5.90 15.54 -4.96
N SER A 12 5.51 14.30 -5.27
CA SER A 12 5.54 13.76 -6.64
C SER A 12 4.16 13.56 -7.27
N SER A 13 3.06 13.73 -6.52
CA SER A 13 1.70 13.33 -6.94
C SER A 13 1.62 11.86 -7.43
N GLU A 14 2.64 11.05 -7.13
CA GLU A 14 2.71 9.66 -7.53
C GLU A 14 1.86 8.83 -6.58
N LEU A 15 1.10 7.91 -7.17
CA LEU A 15 0.21 7.00 -6.46
C LEU A 15 0.87 5.64 -6.28
N TRP A 16 1.08 5.27 -5.03
CA TRP A 16 1.69 4.03 -4.58
C TRP A 16 0.64 3.06 -4.04
N ASP A 17 0.83 1.76 -4.28
CA ASP A 17 -0.11 0.76 -3.79
C ASP A 17 -0.08 0.65 -2.26
N TYR A 18 1.12 0.71 -1.66
CA TYR A 18 1.32 0.49 -0.22
C TYR A 18 2.26 1.49 0.44
N ALA A 19 1.98 1.77 1.71
CA ALA A 19 2.95 2.25 2.69
C ALA A 19 3.36 1.10 3.61
N GLY A 20 4.65 0.97 3.88
CA GLY A 20 5.15 -0.03 4.81
C GLY A 20 6.22 0.48 5.77
N CYS A 21 6.34 -0.22 6.89
CA CYS A 21 7.39 -0.01 7.89
C CYS A 21 8.16 -1.31 8.16
N LEU A 22 9.29 -1.18 8.86
CA LEU A 22 10.13 -2.31 9.25
C LEU A 22 9.46 -3.15 10.35
N TYR A 23 9.74 -4.44 10.33
CA TYR A 23 9.38 -5.37 11.40
C TYR A 23 10.67 -5.88 12.05
N PRO A 24 10.78 -5.95 13.40
CA PRO A 24 9.72 -5.73 14.39
C PRO A 24 9.55 -4.28 14.89
N GLU A 25 10.35 -3.33 14.39
CA GLU A 25 10.42 -1.95 14.90
C GLU A 25 9.10 -1.18 14.79
N GLY A 26 8.32 -1.45 13.75
CA GLY A 26 7.05 -0.78 13.49
C GLY A 26 7.21 0.62 12.92
N TYR A 27 6.21 1.47 13.16
CA TYR A 27 6.16 2.83 12.61
C TYR A 27 7.04 3.79 13.44
N LEU A 28 8.02 4.42 12.79
CA LEU A 28 8.98 5.33 13.42
C LEU A 28 8.83 6.79 12.99
N GLY A 29 7.93 7.09 12.06
CA GLY A 29 7.76 8.40 11.43
C GLY A 29 7.44 8.29 9.94
N SER A 30 6.86 9.36 9.39
CA SER A 30 6.53 9.43 7.96
C SER A 30 7.78 9.43 7.08
N ASP A 31 8.89 9.99 7.58
CA ASP A 31 10.21 9.99 6.96
C ASP A 31 10.89 8.61 6.93
N LYS A 32 10.38 7.65 7.71
CA LYS A 32 10.89 6.28 7.81
C LYS A 32 9.89 5.24 7.30
N THR A 33 8.94 5.70 6.49
CA THR A 33 7.95 4.85 5.81
C THR A 33 8.40 4.60 4.37
N PHE A 34 8.18 3.39 3.87
CA PHE A 34 8.49 3.01 2.50
C PHE A 34 7.22 3.02 1.67
N LEU A 35 7.27 3.66 0.51
CA LEU A 35 6.22 3.60 -0.50
C LEU A 35 6.64 2.62 -1.59
N PHE A 36 5.75 1.71 -1.97
CA PHE A 36 6.04 0.69 -2.99
C PHE A 36 4.76 0.12 -3.60
N ASN A 37 4.92 -0.49 -4.77
CA ASN A 37 3.84 -1.11 -5.54
C ASN A 37 3.82 -2.64 -5.36
N SER A 38 2.68 -3.27 -5.64
CA SER A 38 2.49 -4.73 -5.51
C SER A 38 3.47 -5.53 -6.36
N ASN A 39 3.88 -5.00 -7.52
CA ASN A 39 4.86 -5.64 -8.40
C ASN A 39 6.30 -5.63 -7.84
N GLN A 40 6.58 -4.85 -6.80
CA GLN A 40 7.89 -4.80 -6.13
C GLN A 40 7.97 -5.78 -4.96
N ILE A 41 6.87 -6.47 -4.62
CA ILE A 41 6.84 -7.48 -3.55
C ILE A 41 7.43 -8.78 -4.10
N LYS A 42 8.56 -9.20 -3.52
CA LYS A 42 9.18 -10.48 -3.85
C LYS A 42 8.48 -11.67 -3.20
N GLU A 43 8.10 -11.53 -1.93
CA GLU A 43 7.53 -12.61 -1.12
C GLU A 43 6.69 -12.02 0.02
N ILE A 44 5.63 -12.75 0.41
CA ILE A 44 4.80 -12.45 1.58
C ILE A 44 5.03 -13.53 2.63
N SER A 45 5.72 -13.20 3.72
CA SER A 45 5.99 -14.16 4.80
C SER A 45 4.80 -14.36 5.75
N PHE A 46 3.89 -13.39 5.83
CA PHE A 46 2.68 -13.46 6.66
C PHE A 46 1.60 -12.49 6.14
N LEU A 47 0.39 -12.99 5.91
CA LEU A 47 -0.74 -12.19 5.40
C LEU A 47 -1.43 -11.38 6.51
N GLY A 48 -1.38 -11.83 7.76
CA GLY A 48 -2.10 -11.20 8.86
C GLY A 48 -3.50 -11.78 9.03
N MET A 49 -4.43 -10.92 9.46
CA MET A 49 -5.83 -11.29 9.65
C MET A 49 -6.59 -11.07 8.35
N GLU A 50 -7.23 -12.13 7.86
CA GLU A 50 -8.08 -12.09 6.67
C GLU A 50 -9.54 -12.21 7.09
N THR A 51 -10.33 -11.20 6.77
CA THR A 51 -11.78 -11.16 6.99
C THR A 51 -12.48 -10.78 5.70
N GLU A 52 -13.80 -11.02 5.61
CA GLU A 52 -14.61 -10.58 4.47
C GLU A 52 -14.49 -9.06 4.25
N GLU A 53 -14.57 -8.26 5.32
CA GLU A 53 -14.35 -6.80 5.26
C GLU A 53 -12.97 -6.43 4.70
N GLN A 54 -11.92 -7.16 5.08
CA GLN A 54 -10.57 -6.92 4.55
C GLN A 54 -10.48 -7.26 3.06
N GLN A 55 -11.14 -8.33 2.61
CA GLN A 55 -11.20 -8.71 1.19
C GLN A 55 -11.96 -7.66 0.37
N GLU A 56 -13.13 -7.24 0.85
CA GLU A 56 -13.92 -6.18 0.21
C GLU A 56 -13.13 -4.86 0.12
N PHE A 57 -12.41 -4.50 1.18
CA PHE A 57 -11.55 -3.33 1.17
C PHE A 57 -10.39 -3.45 0.17
N ALA A 58 -9.75 -4.63 0.08
CA ALA A 58 -8.67 -4.86 -0.87
C ALA A 58 -9.16 -4.72 -2.33
N ASP A 59 -10.34 -5.25 -2.66
CA ASP A 59 -10.95 -5.10 -3.97
C ASP A 59 -11.29 -3.63 -4.29
N TYR A 60 -11.84 -2.92 -3.30
CA TYR A 60 -12.11 -1.48 -3.42
C TYR A 60 -10.83 -0.66 -3.66
N ALA A 61 -9.77 -0.92 -2.90
CA ALA A 61 -8.47 -0.27 -3.06
C ALA A 61 -7.87 -0.52 -4.45
N ASN A 62 -7.90 -1.78 -4.93
CA ASN A 62 -7.42 -2.15 -6.26
C ASN A 62 -8.20 -1.42 -7.37
N LYS A 63 -9.51 -1.24 -7.20
CA LYS A 63 -10.33 -0.48 -8.14
C LYS A 63 -9.93 0.99 -8.19
N ILE A 64 -9.76 1.63 -7.03
CA ILE A 64 -9.29 3.03 -6.96
C ILE A 64 -7.93 3.18 -7.65
N LEU A 65 -6.97 2.31 -7.33
CA LEU A 65 -5.63 2.36 -7.91
C LEU A 65 -5.66 2.28 -9.43
N LYS A 66 -6.51 1.40 -9.99
CA LYS A 66 -6.70 1.28 -11.43
C LYS A 66 -7.33 2.54 -12.02
N ASP A 67 -8.42 3.03 -11.43
CA ASP A 67 -9.16 4.19 -11.93
C ASP A 67 -8.27 5.46 -11.91
N GLU A 68 -7.49 5.68 -10.86
CA GLU A 68 -6.55 6.82 -10.77
C GLU A 68 -5.40 6.69 -11.76
N ARG A 69 -4.83 5.50 -11.94
CA ARG A 69 -3.76 5.27 -12.93
C ARG A 69 -4.24 5.47 -14.37
N ASP A 70 -5.50 5.14 -14.66
CA ASP A 70 -6.08 5.33 -15.99
C ASP A 70 -6.40 6.80 -16.29
N LYS A 71 -6.58 7.66 -15.27
CA LYS A 71 -6.74 9.12 -15.46
C LYS A 71 -5.44 9.84 -15.86
N ILE A 72 -4.30 9.26 -15.51
CA ILE A 72 -2.96 9.85 -15.75
C ILE A 72 -2.43 9.47 -17.15
N LYS A 73 -3.06 8.52 -17.85
CA LYS A 73 -2.75 8.14 -19.23
C LYS A 73 -3.42 9.05 -20.25
#